data_AF-A0A917BHK6-F1
#
_entry.id   AF-A0A917BHK6-F1
#
_cell.length_a   1.000
_cell.length_b   1.000
_cell.length_c   1.000
_cell.angle_alpha   90.00
_cell.angle_beta   90.00
_cell.angle_gamma   90.00
#
_symmetry.space_group_name_H-M   'P 1'
#
loop_
_entity.id
_entity.type
_entity.pdbx_description
1 polymer ?
#
loop_
_entity_poly.entity_id
_entity_poly.type
_entity_poly.pdbx_seq_one_letter_code
_entity_poly.pdbx_strand_id
1 'polypeptide(L)'
;MADVAHESGVARVTVFSHFAKKEDLLFDRLPDAVALVRAAVHDRPKGTSAMVAMRTLALKLIDERHPVSGLSDGAEPFFRTVMASPTVIARARELALDVEHALAGELASDSDFSGDPDIAAALVLAVYRIALVSVVTARLAGTDILDAAKTARQRITTGFATISP
;
A
#
# COMPACT_ATOMS: atom_id res chain seq x y z
N MET A 1 13.47 42.23 29.01
CA MET A 1 12.53 42.33 27.87
C MET A 1 12.97 41.33 26.82
N ALA A 2 12.01 40.63 26.21
CA ALA A 2 12.08 39.40 25.41
C ALA A 2 12.25 38.12 26.26
N ASP A 3 11.17 37.44 26.66
CA ASP A 3 10.33 36.51 25.87
C ASP A 3 11.15 35.41 25.18
N VAL A 4 11.06 34.16 25.67
CA VAL A 4 10.13 33.15 25.12
C VAL A 4 9.86 32.09 26.19
N ALA A 5 8.57 31.89 26.45
CA ALA A 5 8.02 30.87 27.30
C ALA A 5 8.02 29.50 26.60
N HIS A 6 8.23 28.47 27.42
CA HIS A 6 7.59 27.16 27.32
C HIS A 6 7.92 26.27 26.11
N GLU A 7 9.13 25.71 26.08
CA GLU A 7 9.33 24.42 25.42
C GLU A 7 8.65 23.34 26.25
N SER A 8 7.63 22.76 25.65
CA SER A 8 6.80 21.70 26.19
C SER A 8 7.64 20.46 26.50
N GLY A 9 7.87 20.23 27.80
CA GLY A 9 8.28 18.96 28.36
C GLY A 9 7.16 17.91 28.26
N VAL A 10 6.75 17.55 27.05
CA VAL A 10 5.99 16.31 26.85
C VAL A 10 7.01 15.18 26.88
N ALA A 11 6.99 14.49 28.02
CA ALA A 11 7.77 13.30 28.27
C ALA A 11 7.79 12.38 27.04
N ARG A 12 8.97 11.83 26.77
CA ARG A 12 9.35 10.84 25.75
C ARG A 12 8.55 9.51 25.83
N VAL A 13 7.38 9.52 26.46
CA VAL A 13 6.59 8.37 26.94
C VAL A 13 5.21 8.27 26.26
N THR A 14 4.66 9.31 25.63
CA THR A 14 3.28 9.25 25.09
C THR A 14 3.12 8.87 23.62
N VAL A 15 4.19 8.70 22.84
CA VAL A 15 4.09 8.22 21.45
C VAL A 15 3.80 6.70 21.39
N PHE A 16 4.12 5.94 22.43
CA PHE A 16 3.76 4.51 22.51
C PHE A 16 2.32 4.25 22.97
N SER A 17 1.60 5.26 23.49
CA SER A 17 0.27 5.05 24.11
C SER A 17 -0.87 4.82 23.11
N HIS A 18 -0.65 5.09 21.82
CA HIS A 18 -1.65 4.94 20.76
C HIS A 18 -1.43 3.73 19.84
N PHE A 19 -0.38 2.94 20.07
CA PHE A 19 0.00 1.84 19.17
C PHE A 19 0.14 0.52 19.93
N ALA A 20 -0.58 -0.50 19.47
CA ALA A 20 -0.53 -1.83 20.05
C ALA A 20 0.84 -2.50 19.85
N LYS A 21 1.53 -2.19 18.74
CA LYS A 21 2.87 -2.68 18.42
C LYS A 21 3.81 -1.52 18.07
N LYS A 22 5.10 -1.63 18.42
CA LYS A 22 6.09 -0.58 18.10
C LYS A 22 6.29 -0.43 16.59
N GLU A 23 6.06 -1.50 15.84
CA GLU A 23 6.11 -1.53 14.39
C GLU A 23 5.03 -0.66 13.74
N ASP A 24 3.89 -0.44 14.40
CA ASP A 24 2.81 0.40 13.85
C ASP A 24 3.27 1.85 13.66
N LEU A 25 4.15 2.34 14.53
CA LEU A 25 4.78 3.67 14.40
C LEU A 25 5.55 3.84 13.09
N LEU A 26 6.10 2.75 12.55
CA LEU A 26 6.81 2.79 11.29
C LEU A 26 5.84 3.00 10.12
N PHE A 27 4.68 2.37 10.17
CA PHE A 27 3.68 2.38 9.09
C PHE A 27 2.67 3.52 9.20
N ASP A 28 2.51 4.16 10.37
CA ASP A 28 1.58 5.26 10.64
C ASP A 28 1.76 6.48 9.70
N ARG A 29 2.97 6.64 9.14
CA ARG A 29 3.29 7.72 8.20
C ARG A 29 2.91 7.41 6.75
N LEU A 30 2.56 6.16 6.45
CA LEU A 30 2.10 5.80 5.12
C LEU A 30 0.62 6.20 4.98
N PRO A 31 0.20 6.69 3.80
CA PRO A 31 -1.21 6.90 3.54
C PRO A 31 -2.00 5.60 3.71
N ASP A 32 -3.23 5.74 4.21
CA ASP A 32 -4.10 4.62 4.53
C ASP A 32 -4.47 3.82 3.27
N ALA A 33 -3.86 2.63 3.15
CA ALA A 33 -4.09 1.74 2.02
C ALA A 33 -5.50 1.14 2.02
N VAL A 34 -6.13 0.94 3.19
CA VAL A 34 -7.52 0.48 3.28
C VAL A 34 -8.44 1.56 2.71
N ALA A 35 -8.25 2.81 3.11
CA ALA A 35 -9.03 3.93 2.58
C ALA A 35 -8.90 4.07 1.06
N LEU A 36 -7.68 3.92 0.51
CA LEU A 36 -7.44 3.97 -0.94
C LEU A 36 -8.22 2.88 -1.69
N VAL A 37 -8.22 1.65 -1.17
CA VAL A 37 -8.92 0.52 -1.77
C VAL A 37 -10.43 0.71 -1.71
N ARG A 38 -10.97 1.12 -0.55
CA ARG A 38 -12.41 1.42 -0.41
C ARG A 38 -12.85 2.50 -1.37
N ALA A 39 -12.13 3.62 -1.45
CA ALA A 39 -12.42 4.69 -2.37
C ALA A 39 -12.38 4.22 -3.83
N ALA A 40 -11.39 3.40 -4.21
CA ALA A 40 -11.31 2.89 -5.57
C ALA A 40 -12.51 2.02 -5.97
N VAL A 41 -13.05 1.20 -5.06
CA VAL A 41 -14.24 0.39 -5.35
C VAL A 41 -15.50 1.24 -5.28
N HIS A 42 -15.66 2.06 -4.24
CA HIS A 42 -16.87 2.84 -3.98
C HIS A 42 -17.08 4.00 -4.97
N ASP A 43 -16.03 4.78 -5.24
CA ASP A 43 -16.12 6.03 -6.02
C ASP A 43 -15.92 5.80 -7.53
N ARG A 44 -15.86 4.53 -7.97
CA ARG A 44 -15.62 4.20 -9.39
C ARG A 44 -16.75 4.72 -10.29
N PRO A 45 -16.46 5.11 -11.54
CA PRO A 45 -17.51 5.52 -12.48
C PRO A 45 -18.53 4.40 -12.72
N LYS A 46 -19.81 4.77 -12.86
CA LYS A 46 -20.89 3.82 -13.17
C LYS A 46 -20.54 2.99 -14.41
N GLY A 47 -20.79 1.68 -14.33
CA GLY A 47 -20.46 0.71 -15.39
C GLY A 47 -18.99 0.28 -15.42
N THR A 48 -18.14 0.79 -14.52
CA THR A 48 -16.77 0.29 -14.34
C THR A 48 -16.78 -0.85 -13.34
N SER A 49 -16.17 -1.99 -13.68
CA SER A 49 -16.03 -3.09 -12.72
C SER A 49 -15.03 -2.76 -11.61
N ALA A 50 -15.22 -3.34 -10.42
CA ALA A 50 -14.28 -3.17 -9.31
C ALA A 50 -12.84 -3.60 -9.69
N MET A 51 -12.67 -4.64 -10.52
CA MET A 51 -11.35 -5.08 -10.99
C MET A 51 -10.67 -4.04 -11.88
N VAL A 52 -11.42 -3.36 -12.76
CA VAL A 52 -10.89 -2.26 -13.56
C VAL A 52 -10.50 -1.08 -12.68
N ALA A 53 -11.32 -0.76 -11.67
CA ALA A 53 -11.04 0.30 -10.72
C ALA A 53 -9.77 0.02 -9.90
N MET A 54 -9.61 -1.20 -9.40
CA MET A 54 -8.40 -1.65 -8.68
C MET A 54 -7.15 -1.62 -9.56
N ARG A 55 -7.25 -2.05 -10.83
CA ARG A 55 -6.15 -1.93 -11.79
C ARG A 55 -5.75 -0.47 -11.99
N THR A 56 -6.75 0.40 -12.13
CA THR A 56 -6.56 1.84 -12.35
C THR A 56 -5.89 2.48 -11.15
N LEU A 57 -6.34 2.16 -9.93
CA LEU A 57 -5.69 2.60 -8.70
C LEU A 57 -4.22 2.16 -8.66
N ALA A 58 -3.93 0.87 -8.89
CA ALA A 58 -2.56 0.36 -8.82
C ALA A 58 -1.61 1.05 -9.81
N LEU A 59 -2.09 1.33 -11.03
CA LEU A 59 -1.33 2.08 -12.03
C LEU A 59 -1.15 3.55 -11.63
N LYS A 60 -2.20 4.20 -11.10
CA LYS A 60 -2.15 5.58 -10.61
C LYS A 60 -1.11 5.74 -9.49
N LEU A 61 -1.05 4.81 -8.53
CA LEU A 61 -0.08 4.83 -7.44
C LEU A 61 1.38 4.72 -7.93
N ILE A 62 1.61 4.03 -9.05
CA ILE A 62 2.92 3.97 -9.71
C ILE A 62 3.23 5.30 -10.40
N ASP A 63 2.28 5.82 -11.18
CA ASP A 63 2.46 7.03 -11.99
C ASP A 63 2.67 8.28 -11.11
N GLU A 64 1.97 8.35 -9.98
CA GLU A 64 2.10 9.43 -8.99
C GLU A 64 3.26 9.21 -8.02
N ARG A 65 4.01 8.10 -8.15
CA ARG A 65 5.08 7.69 -7.21
C ARG A 65 4.61 7.74 -5.76
N HIS A 66 3.38 7.32 -5.54
CA HIS A 66 2.74 7.37 -4.23
C HIS A 66 3.54 6.56 -3.20
N PRO A 67 3.66 6.97 -1.92
CA PRO A 67 4.49 6.28 -0.93
C PRO A 67 4.29 4.75 -0.85
N VAL A 68 3.04 4.29 -0.95
CA VAL A 68 2.74 2.86 -0.91
C VAL A 68 3.23 2.06 -2.13
N SER A 69 3.55 2.71 -3.26
CA SER A 69 4.12 2.03 -4.44
C SER A 69 5.62 1.73 -4.32
N GLY A 70 6.27 2.27 -3.29
CA GLY A 70 7.73 2.17 -3.09
C GLY A 70 8.56 3.02 -4.04
N LEU A 71 7.90 3.87 -4.84
CA LEU A 71 8.54 4.78 -5.80
C LEU A 71 8.63 6.22 -5.30
N SER A 72 8.13 6.55 -4.11
CA SER A 72 8.26 7.91 -3.60
C SER A 72 9.73 8.27 -3.34
N ASP A 73 10.04 9.56 -3.49
CA ASP A 73 11.36 10.07 -3.10
C ASP A 73 11.57 9.78 -1.60
N GLY A 74 12.69 9.17 -1.25
CA GLY A 74 12.98 8.73 0.13
C GLY A 74 12.33 7.41 0.57
N ALA A 75 11.67 6.65 -0.31
CA ALA A 75 11.16 5.31 0.03
C ALA A 75 12.28 4.31 0.38
N GLU A 76 13.46 4.45 -0.22
CA GLU A 76 14.55 3.48 -0.09
C GLU A 76 15.05 3.28 1.35
N PRO A 77 15.36 4.32 2.15
CA PRO A 77 15.65 4.16 3.58
C PRO A 77 14.56 3.41 4.35
N PHE A 78 13.28 3.72 4.10
CA PHE A 78 12.16 3.05 4.75
C PHE A 78 12.15 1.55 4.44
N PHE A 79 12.23 1.18 3.17
CA PHE A 79 12.23 -0.23 2.78
C PHE A 79 13.50 -0.97 3.20
N ARG A 80 14.65 -0.30 3.29
CA ARG A 80 15.86 -0.87 3.89
C ARG A 80 15.64 -1.24 5.36
N THR A 81 14.99 -0.36 6.12
CA THR A 81 14.61 -0.65 7.52
C THR A 81 13.63 -1.82 7.62
N VAL A 82 12.60 -1.85 6.78
CA VAL A 82 11.64 -2.96 6.72
C VAL A 82 12.37 -4.28 6.43
N MET A 83 13.20 -4.32 5.39
CA MET A 83 13.90 -5.53 4.96
C MET A 83 14.96 -6.02 5.94
N ALA A 84 15.46 -5.15 6.84
CA ALA A 84 16.42 -5.51 7.87
C ALA A 84 15.79 -6.17 9.11
N SER A 85 14.45 -6.19 9.23
CA SER A 85 13.76 -6.70 10.42
C SER A 85 12.65 -7.72 10.09
N PRO A 86 12.82 -9.00 10.47
CA PRO A 86 11.78 -10.00 10.30
C PRO A 86 10.44 -9.64 10.99
N THR A 87 10.47 -8.95 12.14
CA THR A 87 9.24 -8.54 12.84
C THR A 87 8.49 -7.46 12.07
N VAL A 88 9.21 -6.52 11.46
CA VAL A 88 8.62 -5.47 10.63
C VAL A 88 8.05 -6.06 9.34
N ILE A 89 8.72 -7.04 8.74
CA ILE A 89 8.19 -7.79 7.58
C ILE A 89 6.90 -8.52 7.96
N ALA A 90 6.88 -9.19 9.11
CA ALA A 90 5.67 -9.87 9.59
C ALA A 90 4.52 -8.86 9.77
N ARG A 91 4.79 -7.68 10.34
CA ARG A 91 3.78 -6.64 10.49
C ARG A 91 3.29 -6.08 9.15
N ALA A 92 4.18 -5.85 8.19
CA ALA A 92 3.78 -5.42 6.84
C ALA A 92 2.84 -6.43 6.17
N ARG A 93 3.02 -7.73 6.44
CA ARG A 93 2.12 -8.79 5.95
C ARG A 93 0.77 -8.76 6.64
N GLU A 94 0.72 -8.51 7.96
CA GLU A 94 -0.56 -8.32 8.67
C GLU A 94 -1.34 -7.13 8.10
N LEU A 95 -0.68 -5.98 7.90
CA LEU A 95 -1.31 -4.80 7.29
C LEU A 95 -1.81 -5.08 5.87
N ALA A 96 -1.05 -5.88 5.09
CA ALA A 96 -1.50 -6.29 3.77
C ALA A 96 -2.78 -7.15 3.86
N LEU A 97 -2.88 -8.06 4.83
CA LEU A 97 -4.11 -8.85 5.06
C LEU A 97 -5.29 -7.95 5.47
N ASP A 98 -5.07 -6.89 6.25
CA ASP A 98 -6.12 -5.92 6.57
C ASP A 98 -6.68 -5.23 5.31
N VAL A 99 -5.80 -4.90 4.36
CA VAL A 99 -6.18 -4.37 3.04
C VAL A 99 -6.93 -5.42 2.20
N GLU A 100 -6.48 -6.68 2.25
CA GLU A 100 -7.17 -7.80 1.58
C GLU A 100 -8.60 -7.95 2.07
N HIS A 101 -8.79 -8.04 3.39
CA HIS A 101 -10.11 -8.18 4.00
C HIS A 101 -11.01 -6.97 3.72
N ALA A 102 -10.44 -5.77 3.70
CA ALA A 102 -11.19 -4.58 3.32
C ALA A 102 -11.69 -4.67 1.87
N LEU A 103 -10.82 -5.08 0.92
CA LEU A 103 -11.20 -5.28 -0.47
C LEU A 103 -12.29 -6.36 -0.60
N ALA A 104 -12.13 -7.50 0.07
CA ALA A 104 -13.11 -8.58 0.06
C ALA A 104 -14.48 -8.08 0.55
N GLY A 105 -14.51 -7.28 1.61
CA GLY A 105 -15.75 -6.67 2.12
C GLY A 105 -16.41 -5.70 1.12
N GLU A 106 -15.62 -4.89 0.41
CA GLU A 106 -16.15 -4.01 -0.65
C GLU A 106 -16.70 -4.82 -1.82
N LEU A 107 -15.99 -5.87 -2.26
CA LEU A 107 -16.44 -6.76 -3.34
C LEU A 107 -17.69 -7.56 -2.97
N ALA A 108 -17.81 -8.01 -1.71
CA ALA A 108 -18.99 -8.71 -1.22
C ALA A 108 -20.23 -7.80 -1.15
N SER A 109 -20.03 -6.49 -0.98
CA SER A 109 -21.09 -5.49 -0.93
C SER A 109 -21.45 -4.93 -2.32
N ASP A 110 -20.69 -5.28 -3.35
CA ASP A 110 -20.82 -4.77 -4.71
C ASP A 110 -21.81 -5.61 -5.52
N SER A 111 -22.98 -5.05 -5.82
CA SER A 111 -24.02 -5.75 -6.58
C SER A 111 -23.63 -6.10 -8.01
N ASP A 112 -22.63 -5.41 -8.57
CA ASP A 112 -22.15 -5.64 -9.94
C ASP A 112 -20.99 -6.65 -9.99
N PHE A 113 -20.52 -7.13 -8.84
CA PHE A 113 -19.46 -8.13 -8.74
C PHE A 113 -20.04 -9.55 -8.67
N SER A 114 -19.58 -10.44 -9.56
CA SER A 114 -20.12 -11.79 -9.72
C SER A 114 -19.14 -12.92 -9.35
N GLY A 115 -17.93 -12.58 -8.88
CA GLY A 115 -16.91 -13.54 -8.45
C GLY A 115 -16.98 -13.88 -6.97
N ASP A 116 -16.06 -14.72 -6.51
CA ASP A 116 -15.80 -14.93 -5.08
C ASP A 116 -14.99 -13.74 -4.53
N PRO A 117 -15.52 -12.97 -3.56
CA PRO A 117 -14.87 -11.76 -3.05
C PRO A 117 -13.50 -12.02 -2.40
N ASP A 118 -13.39 -13.10 -1.63
CA ASP A 118 -12.17 -13.44 -0.89
C ASP A 118 -11.06 -13.86 -1.86
N ILE A 119 -11.39 -14.72 -2.83
CA ILE A 119 -10.44 -15.17 -3.86
C ILE A 119 -9.99 -13.97 -4.71
N ALA A 120 -10.91 -13.12 -5.16
CA ALA A 120 -10.56 -11.97 -5.98
C ALA A 120 -9.69 -10.96 -5.23
N ALA A 121 -9.99 -10.68 -3.96
CA ALA A 121 -9.19 -9.79 -3.13
C ALA A 121 -7.76 -10.31 -2.94
N ALA A 122 -7.61 -11.59 -2.60
CA ALA A 122 -6.31 -12.24 -2.44
C ALA A 122 -5.49 -12.20 -3.73
N LEU A 123 -6.10 -12.43 -4.89
CA LEU A 123 -5.43 -12.36 -6.19
C LEU A 123 -4.98 -10.93 -6.53
N VAL A 124 -5.83 -9.93 -6.30
CA VAL A 124 -5.47 -8.51 -6.51
C VAL A 124 -4.29 -8.10 -5.62
N LEU A 125 -4.34 -8.45 -4.34
CA LEU A 125 -3.26 -8.11 -3.41
C LEU A 125 -1.97 -8.87 -3.74
N ALA A 126 -2.06 -10.12 -4.20
CA ALA A 126 -0.89 -10.87 -4.67
C ALA A 126 -0.22 -10.16 -5.86
N VAL A 127 -0.99 -9.69 -6.85
CA VAL A 127 -0.47 -8.92 -7.98
C VAL A 127 0.22 -7.64 -7.51
N TYR A 128 -0.45 -6.87 -6.64
CA TYR A 128 0.11 -5.63 -6.09
C TYR A 128 1.40 -5.87 -5.31
N ARG A 129 1.41 -6.84 -4.39
CA ARG A 129 2.58 -7.22 -3.59
C ARG A 129 3.76 -7.63 -4.46
N ILE A 130 3.52 -8.42 -5.50
CA ILE A 130 4.58 -8.84 -6.44
C ILE A 130 5.17 -7.63 -7.17
N ALA A 131 4.35 -6.66 -7.58
CA ALA A 131 4.83 -5.42 -8.18
C ALA A 131 5.64 -4.57 -7.18
N LEU A 132 5.13 -4.36 -5.96
CA LEU A 132 5.83 -3.61 -4.91
C LEU A 132 7.19 -4.22 -4.56
N VAL A 133 7.24 -5.54 -4.33
CA VAL A 133 8.51 -6.24 -4.03
C VAL A 133 9.50 -6.08 -5.18
N SER A 134 9.03 -6.08 -6.44
CA SER A 134 9.92 -5.84 -7.58
C SER A 134 10.51 -4.43 -7.58
N VAL A 135 9.72 -3.40 -7.22
CA VAL A 135 10.21 -2.02 -7.05
C VAL A 135 11.26 -1.98 -5.96
N VAL A 136 10.92 -2.47 -4.77
CA VAL A 136 11.80 -2.43 -3.60
C VAL A 136 13.13 -3.13 -3.88
N THR A 137 13.07 -4.32 -4.49
CA THR A 137 14.27 -5.10 -4.83
C THR A 137 15.14 -4.35 -5.84
N ALA A 138 14.56 -3.80 -6.90
CA ALA A 138 15.29 -3.04 -7.91
C ALA A 138 15.91 -1.76 -7.33
N ARG A 139 15.15 -1.01 -6.53
CA ARG A 139 15.62 0.22 -5.88
C ARG A 139 16.78 -0.05 -4.92
N LEU A 140 16.71 -1.11 -4.11
CA LEU A 140 17.79 -1.51 -3.22
C LEU A 140 19.04 -2.02 -3.97
N ALA A 141 18.87 -2.52 -5.20
CA ALA A 141 19.95 -2.89 -6.10
C ALA A 141 20.53 -1.71 -6.90
N GLY A 142 20.04 -0.48 -6.68
CA GLY A 142 20.51 0.72 -7.37
C GLY A 142 19.93 0.92 -8.78
N THR A 143 18.88 0.21 -9.15
CA THR A 143 18.16 0.44 -10.42
C THR A 143 17.54 1.83 -10.45
N ASP A 144 17.56 2.45 -11.63
CA ASP A 144 16.89 3.73 -11.87
C ASP A 144 15.39 3.63 -11.56
N ILE A 145 14.84 4.71 -11.00
CA ILE A 145 13.45 4.77 -10.56
C ILE A 145 12.46 4.58 -11.72
N LEU A 146 12.78 5.07 -12.92
CA LEU A 146 11.91 4.94 -14.09
C LEU A 146 11.87 3.50 -14.59
N ASP A 147 13.00 2.79 -14.55
CA ASP A 147 13.07 1.37 -14.92
C ASP A 147 12.34 0.49 -13.90
N ALA A 148 12.47 0.80 -12.61
CA ALA A 148 11.69 0.15 -11.55
C ALA A 148 10.18 0.37 -11.74
N ALA A 149 9.77 1.61 -12.04
CA ALA A 149 8.37 1.95 -12.30
C ALA A 149 7.82 1.23 -13.55
N LYS A 150 8.59 1.17 -14.64
CA LYS A 150 8.22 0.46 -15.87
C LYS A 150 8.00 -1.03 -15.59
N THR A 151 8.89 -1.65 -14.81
CA THR A 151 8.78 -3.05 -14.41
C THR A 151 7.52 -3.30 -13.56
N ALA A 152 7.27 -2.44 -12.58
CA ALA A 152 6.07 -2.54 -11.73
C ALA A 152 4.79 -2.41 -12.55
N ARG A 153 4.73 -1.43 -13.47
CA ARG A 153 3.60 -1.21 -14.38
C ARG A 153 3.31 -2.44 -15.23
N GLN A 154 4.36 -3.08 -15.75
CA GLN A 154 4.23 -4.31 -16.52
C GLN A 154 3.67 -5.44 -15.65
N ARG A 155 4.15 -5.61 -14.42
CA ARG A 155 3.65 -6.64 -13.49
C ARG A 155 2.19 -6.43 -13.13
N ILE A 156 1.77 -5.18 -12.84
CA ILE A 156 0.36 -4.85 -12.60
C ILE A 156 -0.47 -5.19 -13.85
N THR A 157 -0.04 -4.75 -15.03
CA THR A 157 -0.79 -4.99 -16.27
C THR A 157 -0.95 -6.47 -16.58
N THR A 158 0.13 -7.26 -16.52
CA THR A 158 0.08 -8.70 -16.76
C THR A 158 -0.71 -9.44 -15.68
N GLY A 159 -0.55 -9.05 -14.40
CA GLY A 159 -1.25 -9.68 -13.28
C GLY A 159 -2.76 -9.50 -13.39
N PHE A 160 -3.23 -8.29 -13.63
CA PHE A 160 -4.67 -8.03 -13.82
C PHE A 160 -5.25 -8.74 -15.05
N ALA A 161 -4.50 -8.84 -16.16
CA ALA A 161 -4.92 -9.61 -17.32
C ALA A 161 -5.02 -11.13 -17.04
N THR A 162 -4.31 -11.63 -16.03
CA THR A 162 -4.36 -13.05 -15.64
C THR A 162 -5.57 -13.36 -14.74
N ILE A 163 -5.95 -12.41 -13.87
CA ILE A 163 -6.98 -12.64 -12.83
C ILE A 163 -8.37 -12.09 -13.21
N SER A 164 -8.45 -11.26 -14.26
CA SER A 164 -9.69 -10.68 -14.78
C SER A 164 -9.63 -10.62 -16.32
N PRO A 165 -9.70 -11.78 -17.00
CA PRO A 165 -9.63 -11.89 -18.45
C PRO A 165 -10.84 -11.29 -19.18
#